data_AF-A0AAD4F5M8-F1
#
_entry.id   AF-A0AAD4F5M8-F1
#
_cell.length_a   1.000
_cell.length_b   1.000
_cell.length_c   1.000
_cell.angle_alpha   90.00
_cell.angle_beta   90.00
_cell.angle_gamma   90.00
#
_symmetry.space_group_name_H-M   'P 1'
#
loop_
_entity.id
_entity.type
_entity.pdbx_description
1 polymer ?
#
loop_
_entity_poly.entity_id
_entity_poly.type
_entity_poly.pdbx_seq_one_letter_code
_entity_poly.pdbx_strand_id
1 'polypeptide(L)'
;MKKPSRLLENRNELFKRERKGWKGYVEWENYPEKKEAARKILTAQTFPPNPEFQMADIPPTNPVLEGKRFKLWHHALGGELDAVPDDSWETVLKEKHPEMLHLLQFPYNGEPPKRLVAGSEITPNSLHFVRNHGGIPIIDKEDFSFLIDGLVANPQSLTLDDLMDESRFPRMKKTITMQCSGTRRIEQILKYPGQGDEVPQAPWAEGAIGTAEYEGVSLKKVIKACGGLIDDAKHLEFYGAETYVKDEHCMNYVVSVPWHKVKVNEVMLAWNMNGEPLPRIHGYPLRVVVFGYIGARSVKWLYRIKAIKEPSRAPVQSQEYLYFPQQVGKHNFKFTDGIQIQEMPVSSAILYPLHKRVVIHNGKILCKGWAYSGGGRWPERVELSADGGFNWYTVPLENLSKKRAWTWRTWQMELPCDVEGWVEIVVRCWDNALNTQPPEVRTAWNWGLHVTSSCHRVSIYSVNKSRPRTKARLDEFEQKGIPFGPITLPLSFPAQTWEDYDKFWEKHDPRDAEDA
;
A
#
# COMPACT_ATOMS: atom_id res chain seq x y z
N MET A 1 -10.98 21.91 -41.76
CA MET A 1 -9.97 21.35 -40.84
C MET A 1 -8.94 22.43 -40.56
N LYS A 2 -8.86 22.96 -39.33
CA LYS A 2 -7.78 23.89 -38.94
C LYS A 2 -6.49 23.09 -38.82
N LYS A 3 -5.42 23.49 -39.54
CA LYS A 3 -4.08 22.92 -39.37
C LYS A 3 -3.70 23.02 -37.88
N PRO A 4 -3.14 21.96 -37.25
CA PRO A 4 -2.59 22.06 -35.91
C PRO A 4 -1.60 23.22 -35.87
N SER A 5 -1.58 24.01 -34.79
CA SER A 5 -0.56 25.04 -34.62
C SER A 5 0.82 24.40 -34.63
N ARG A 6 1.81 25.04 -35.26
CA ARG A 6 3.22 24.61 -35.34
C ARG A 6 3.83 24.17 -33.97
N LEU A 7 3.30 24.68 -32.86
CA LEU A 7 3.66 24.30 -31.48
C LEU A 7 3.25 22.88 -31.05
N LEU A 8 2.24 22.27 -31.69
CA LEU A 8 1.84 20.88 -31.43
C LEU A 8 2.71 19.88 -32.21
N GLU A 9 3.51 20.35 -33.17
CA GLU A 9 4.32 19.50 -34.05
C GLU A 9 5.67 19.13 -33.41
N ASN A 10 6.26 19.98 -32.56
CA ASN A 10 7.53 19.71 -31.90
C ASN A 10 7.39 19.45 -30.38
N ARG A 11 7.03 18.21 -30.04
CA ARG A 11 6.87 17.74 -28.65
C ARG A 11 8.16 17.86 -27.81
N ASN A 12 9.33 17.72 -28.45
CA ASN A 12 10.63 17.77 -27.77
C ASN A 12 10.96 19.18 -27.26
N GLU A 13 10.49 20.23 -27.95
CA GLU A 13 10.63 21.60 -27.46
C GLU A 13 9.56 21.95 -26.42
N LEU A 14 8.33 21.48 -26.64
CA LEU A 14 7.18 21.77 -25.78
C LEU A 14 7.36 21.17 -24.37
N PHE A 15 7.78 19.92 -24.29
CA PHE A 15 8.02 19.20 -23.04
C PHE A 15 9.52 18.93 -22.81
N LYS A 16 10.36 19.94 -23.08
CA LYS A 16 11.76 19.91 -22.66
C LYS A 16 11.87 20.10 -21.15
N ARG A 17 12.85 19.41 -20.55
CA ARG A 17 13.25 19.65 -19.15
C ARG A 17 13.65 21.11 -18.90
N GLU A 18 13.23 21.66 -17.77
CA GLU A 18 13.57 23.01 -17.34
C GLU A 18 14.82 23.06 -16.46
N ARG A 19 15.09 21.97 -15.74
CA ARG A 19 16.18 21.88 -14.77
C ARG A 19 17.29 20.97 -15.30
N LYS A 20 18.52 21.46 -15.26
CA LYS A 20 19.72 20.65 -15.54
C LYS A 20 19.79 19.52 -14.51
N GLY A 21 20.17 18.31 -14.93
CA GLY A 21 20.27 17.14 -14.05
C GLY A 21 18.94 16.52 -13.62
N TRP A 22 17.80 16.95 -14.18
CA TRP A 22 16.46 16.41 -13.86
C TRP A 22 15.87 15.73 -15.10
N LYS A 23 16.21 14.46 -15.31
CA LYS A 23 15.65 13.65 -16.41
C LYS A 23 14.28 13.09 -16.02
N GLY A 24 13.34 13.09 -16.95
CA GLY A 24 11.94 12.68 -16.74
C GLY A 24 11.08 13.70 -16.00
N TYR A 25 11.56 14.95 -15.89
CA TYR A 25 10.86 16.06 -15.24
C TYR A 25 10.29 17.06 -16.25
N VAL A 26 9.04 17.46 -16.04
CA VAL A 26 8.43 18.62 -16.67
C VAL A 26 7.78 19.45 -15.56
N GLU A 27 8.14 20.73 -15.49
CA GLU A 27 7.46 21.69 -14.61
C GLU A 27 6.08 22.01 -15.19
N TRP A 28 5.02 21.49 -14.57
CA TRP A 28 3.67 21.77 -15.01
C TRP A 28 3.09 23.00 -14.32
N GLU A 29 3.45 23.22 -13.06
CA GLU A 29 2.74 24.15 -12.17
C GLU A 29 2.97 25.63 -12.49
N ASN A 30 4.10 25.94 -13.14
CA ASN A 30 4.42 27.31 -13.58
C ASN A 30 4.12 27.55 -15.08
N TYR A 31 3.68 26.52 -15.82
CA TYR A 31 3.54 26.57 -17.29
C TYR A 31 2.14 26.09 -17.72
N PRO A 32 1.07 26.89 -17.51
CA PRO A 32 -0.31 26.51 -17.84
C PRO A 32 -0.51 26.22 -19.34
N GLU A 33 0.27 26.83 -20.22
CA GLU A 33 0.26 26.56 -21.66
C GLU A 33 0.74 25.14 -21.99
N LYS A 34 1.68 24.58 -21.23
CA LYS A 34 2.08 23.18 -21.36
C LYS A 34 0.95 22.24 -20.96
N LYS A 35 0.27 22.54 -19.84
CA LYS A 35 -0.91 21.77 -19.38
C LYS A 35 -1.99 21.74 -20.46
N GLU A 36 -2.30 22.88 -21.07
CA GLU A 36 -3.31 22.96 -22.13
C GLU A 36 -2.88 22.25 -23.42
N ALA A 37 -1.61 22.36 -23.80
CA ALA A 37 -1.09 21.65 -24.97
C ALA A 37 -1.09 20.12 -24.75
N ALA A 38 -0.68 19.66 -23.57
CA ALA A 38 -0.77 18.24 -23.17
C ALA A 38 -2.21 17.74 -23.23
N ARG A 39 -3.16 18.50 -22.69
CA ARG A 39 -4.59 18.15 -22.74
C ARG A 39 -5.08 18.01 -24.18
N LYS A 40 -4.70 18.91 -25.09
CA LYS A 40 -5.05 18.80 -26.53
C LYS A 40 -4.45 17.55 -27.17
N ILE A 41 -3.21 17.20 -26.84
CA ILE A 41 -2.53 16.02 -27.38
C ILE A 41 -3.22 14.74 -26.89
N LEU A 42 -3.53 14.65 -25.60
CA LEU A 42 -4.19 13.49 -25.01
C LEU A 42 -5.64 13.36 -25.51
N THR A 43 -6.42 14.44 -25.54
CA THR A 43 -7.83 14.39 -25.98
C THR A 43 -7.99 14.19 -27.50
N ALA A 44 -6.96 14.43 -28.29
CA ALA A 44 -6.96 14.15 -29.74
C ALA A 44 -6.73 12.66 -30.07
N GLN A 45 -6.44 11.82 -29.08
CA GLN A 45 -6.12 10.40 -29.26
C GLN A 45 -7.12 9.52 -28.50
N THR A 46 -7.29 8.29 -28.98
CA THR A 46 -8.03 7.25 -28.25
C THR A 46 -7.05 6.30 -27.60
N PHE A 47 -7.21 6.09 -26.30
CA PHE A 47 -6.38 5.16 -25.53
C PHE A 47 -7.21 3.95 -25.10
N PRO A 48 -6.58 2.77 -24.92
CA PRO A 48 -7.28 1.62 -24.38
C PRO A 48 -7.87 1.94 -22.99
N PRO A 49 -9.03 1.35 -22.64
CA PRO A 49 -9.55 1.46 -21.29
C PRO A 49 -8.58 0.85 -20.28
N ASN A 50 -8.75 1.18 -19.01
CA ASN A 50 -7.99 0.51 -17.97
C ASN A 50 -8.41 -0.97 -17.90
N PRO A 51 -7.49 -1.89 -17.57
CA PRO A 51 -7.83 -3.31 -17.44
C PRO A 51 -8.95 -3.51 -16.43
N GLU A 52 -9.99 -4.25 -16.80
CA GLU A 52 -11.12 -4.58 -15.93
C GLU A 52 -10.81 -5.85 -15.12
N PHE A 53 -10.01 -5.72 -14.07
CA PHE A 53 -9.68 -6.84 -13.15
C PHE A 53 -10.58 -6.86 -11.91
N GLN A 54 -11.51 -5.92 -11.78
CA GLN A 54 -12.39 -5.83 -10.62
C GLN A 54 -13.66 -6.66 -10.81
N MET A 55 -14.16 -6.76 -12.03
CA MET A 55 -15.35 -7.55 -12.37
C MET A 55 -15.01 -8.92 -12.97
N ALA A 56 -13.74 -9.18 -13.26
CA ALA A 56 -13.23 -10.45 -13.76
C ALA A 56 -12.51 -11.21 -12.65
N ASP A 57 -12.32 -12.52 -12.84
CA ASP A 57 -11.50 -13.31 -11.93
C ASP A 57 -10.10 -12.72 -11.85
N ILE A 58 -9.69 -12.33 -10.65
CA ILE A 58 -8.33 -11.89 -10.40
C ILE A 58 -7.44 -13.11 -10.63
N PRO A 59 -6.44 -13.04 -11.53
CA PRO A 59 -5.59 -14.19 -11.80
C PRO A 59 -4.95 -14.71 -10.49
N PRO A 60 -4.79 -16.04 -10.34
CA PRO A 60 -4.24 -16.65 -9.12
C PRO A 60 -2.79 -16.25 -8.83
N THR A 61 -2.11 -15.70 -9.84
CA THR A 61 -0.82 -15.02 -9.74
C THR A 61 -1.02 -13.54 -10.02
N ASN A 62 -0.33 -12.63 -9.32
CA ASN A 62 -0.59 -11.20 -9.46
C ASN A 62 -0.69 -10.76 -10.93
N PRO A 63 -1.78 -10.08 -11.32
CA PRO A 63 -1.86 -9.52 -12.65
C PRO A 63 -0.76 -8.46 -12.73
N VAL A 64 0.27 -8.72 -13.54
CA VAL A 64 1.19 -7.67 -13.92
C VAL A 64 0.42 -6.75 -14.85
N LEU A 65 -0.25 -5.75 -14.28
CA LEU A 65 -0.90 -4.73 -15.07
C LEU A 65 0.22 -3.97 -15.76
N GLU A 66 0.27 -4.01 -17.08
CA GLU A 66 1.31 -3.32 -17.83
C GLU A 66 1.24 -1.80 -17.63
N GLY A 67 0.03 -1.29 -17.36
CA GLY A 67 -0.21 0.16 -17.33
C GLY A 67 -0.14 0.79 -18.72
N LYS A 68 -0.50 0.02 -19.75
CA LYS A 68 -0.42 0.39 -21.17
C LYS A 68 -0.98 1.77 -21.47
N ARG A 69 -2.13 2.15 -20.90
CA ARG A 69 -2.73 3.50 -21.07
C ARG A 69 -1.77 4.61 -20.63
N PHE A 70 -1.10 4.44 -19.50
CA PHE A 70 -0.18 5.43 -18.92
C PHE A 70 1.12 5.53 -19.72
N LYS A 71 1.64 4.38 -20.21
CA LYS A 71 2.77 4.37 -21.14
C LYS A 71 2.41 5.13 -22.43
N LEU A 72 1.26 4.83 -23.03
CA LEU A 72 0.78 5.50 -24.24
C LEU A 72 0.56 7.00 -24.03
N TRP A 73 0.13 7.45 -22.84
CA TRP A 73 0.08 8.88 -22.52
C TRP A 73 1.46 9.53 -22.56
N HIS A 74 2.48 8.89 -22.00
CA HIS A 74 3.84 9.43 -22.02
C HIS A 74 4.40 9.49 -23.44
N HIS A 75 4.20 8.44 -24.25
CA HIS A 75 4.59 8.43 -25.67
C HIS A 75 3.81 9.45 -26.51
N ALA A 76 2.52 9.63 -26.21
CA ALA A 76 1.69 10.64 -26.85
C ALA A 76 2.20 12.05 -26.57
N LEU A 77 2.59 12.35 -25.32
CA LEU A 77 3.16 13.64 -24.95
C LEU A 77 4.54 13.83 -25.58
N GLY A 78 5.38 12.80 -25.60
CA GLY A 78 6.73 12.84 -26.18
C GLY A 78 7.71 13.70 -25.37
N GLY A 79 8.81 14.12 -26.00
CA GLY A 79 9.82 14.96 -25.35
C GLY A 79 10.49 14.25 -24.17
N GLU A 80 10.67 14.96 -23.06
CA GLU A 80 11.29 14.42 -21.84
C GLU A 80 10.49 13.26 -21.23
N LEU A 81 9.18 13.17 -21.54
CA LEU A 81 8.29 12.18 -20.96
C LEU A 81 8.31 10.83 -21.68
N ASP A 82 8.80 10.79 -22.92
CA ASP A 82 8.71 9.59 -23.78
C ASP A 82 9.45 8.39 -23.19
N ALA A 83 10.66 8.61 -22.68
CA ALA A 83 11.52 7.56 -22.11
C ALA A 83 11.20 7.22 -20.65
N VAL A 84 10.33 8.01 -19.98
CA VAL A 84 10.04 7.88 -18.56
C VAL A 84 9.53 6.50 -18.16
N PRO A 85 8.64 5.83 -18.93
CA PRO A 85 8.22 4.47 -18.60
C PRO A 85 9.37 3.46 -18.54
N ASP A 86 10.27 3.51 -19.51
CA ASP A 86 11.39 2.57 -19.63
C ASP A 86 12.47 2.85 -18.57
N ASP A 87 12.85 4.11 -18.39
CA ASP A 87 13.78 4.54 -17.34
C ASP A 87 13.28 4.14 -15.94
N SER A 88 11.96 4.27 -15.71
CA SER A 88 11.33 3.87 -14.45
C SER A 88 11.44 2.36 -14.24
N TRP A 89 11.16 1.57 -15.28
CA TRP A 89 11.23 0.11 -15.19
C TRP A 89 12.67 -0.38 -14.98
N GLU A 90 13.65 0.22 -15.64
CA GLU A 90 15.06 -0.07 -15.36
C GLU A 90 15.44 0.20 -13.91
N THR A 91 14.96 1.31 -13.35
CA THR A 91 15.20 1.65 -11.94
C THR A 91 14.61 0.59 -11.00
N VAL A 92 13.40 0.10 -11.31
CA VAL A 92 12.77 -1.00 -10.56
C VAL A 92 13.66 -2.24 -10.57
N LEU A 93 14.11 -2.69 -11.74
CA LEU A 93 14.93 -3.90 -11.87
C LEU A 93 16.27 -3.78 -11.14
N LYS A 94 16.83 -2.56 -11.05
CA LYS A 94 18.09 -2.28 -10.34
C LYS A 94 17.91 -2.21 -8.83
N GLU A 95 16.85 -1.56 -8.34
CA GLU A 95 16.71 -1.22 -6.90
C GLU A 95 15.83 -2.18 -6.11
N LYS A 96 14.97 -2.97 -6.77
CA LYS A 96 13.96 -3.81 -6.11
C LYS A 96 14.36 -5.28 -6.08
N HIS A 97 13.91 -5.97 -5.05
CA HIS A 97 14.15 -7.40 -4.89
C HIS A 97 13.50 -8.17 -6.06
N PRO A 98 14.15 -9.21 -6.64
CA PRO A 98 13.63 -9.94 -7.80
C PRO A 98 12.26 -10.60 -7.57
N GLU A 99 11.94 -10.90 -6.31
CA GLU A 99 10.66 -11.53 -5.94
C GLU A 99 9.53 -10.54 -5.63
N MET A 100 9.75 -9.22 -5.81
CA MET A 100 8.69 -8.24 -5.63
C MET A 100 7.49 -8.56 -6.51
N LEU A 101 6.29 -8.40 -5.95
CA LEU A 101 5.05 -8.56 -6.68
C LEU A 101 4.77 -7.28 -7.47
N HIS A 102 4.94 -7.34 -8.80
CA HIS A 102 4.75 -6.20 -9.70
C HIS A 102 3.27 -6.03 -10.07
N LEU A 103 2.50 -5.31 -9.25
CA LEU A 103 1.07 -5.10 -9.45
C LEU A 103 0.77 -4.18 -10.64
N LEU A 104 1.63 -3.20 -10.90
CA LEU A 104 1.58 -2.30 -12.04
C LEU A 104 3.00 -2.02 -12.52
N GLN A 105 3.30 -2.18 -13.81
CA GLN A 105 4.61 -1.85 -14.36
C GLN A 105 4.80 -0.34 -14.49
N PHE A 106 3.78 0.37 -15.00
CA PHE A 106 3.85 1.82 -15.16
C PHE A 106 2.51 2.53 -14.90
N PRO A 107 2.48 3.56 -14.03
CA PRO A 107 3.53 3.89 -13.07
C PRO A 107 3.79 2.71 -12.12
N TYR A 108 5.04 2.49 -11.71
CA TYR A 108 5.36 1.26 -10.98
C TYR A 108 4.67 1.19 -9.62
N ASN A 109 3.98 0.08 -9.36
CA ASN A 109 3.41 -0.25 -8.06
C ASN A 109 3.69 -1.71 -7.71
N GLY A 110 4.23 -1.95 -6.53
CA GLY A 110 4.55 -3.31 -6.09
C GLY A 110 4.74 -3.46 -4.59
N GLU A 111 4.48 -4.67 -4.11
CA GLU A 111 4.61 -5.09 -2.72
C GLU A 111 5.50 -6.34 -2.60
N PRO A 112 6.16 -6.58 -1.45
CA PRO A 112 6.87 -7.83 -1.23
C PRO A 112 5.87 -9.00 -1.12
N PRO A 113 6.28 -10.24 -1.50
CA PRO A 113 5.44 -11.42 -1.31
C PRO A 113 5.17 -11.64 0.18
N LYS A 114 4.01 -12.21 0.54
CA LYS A 114 3.56 -12.32 1.95
C LYS A 114 4.63 -12.83 2.92
N ARG A 115 5.42 -13.83 2.50
CA ARG A 115 6.50 -14.43 3.29
C ARG A 115 7.67 -13.48 3.61
N LEU A 116 7.81 -12.39 2.87
CA LEU A 116 8.88 -11.39 3.03
C LEU A 116 8.39 -10.08 3.66
N VAL A 117 7.07 -9.80 3.67
CA VAL A 117 6.49 -8.54 4.21
C VAL A 117 6.99 -8.28 5.64
N ALA A 118 6.78 -9.23 6.55
CA ALA A 118 7.17 -9.13 7.95
C ALA A 118 8.35 -10.06 8.31
N GLY A 119 9.27 -10.29 7.37
CA GLY A 119 10.48 -11.09 7.61
C GLY A 119 11.44 -10.45 8.62
N SER A 120 11.34 -9.13 8.81
CA SER A 120 12.12 -8.33 9.75
C SER A 120 11.28 -7.15 10.29
N GLU A 121 11.63 -6.62 11.47
CA GLU A 121 10.96 -5.44 12.04
C GLU A 121 11.15 -4.18 11.16
N ILE A 122 12.35 -4.05 10.57
CA ILE A 122 12.71 -3.00 9.62
C ILE A 122 12.77 -3.65 8.23
N THR A 123 11.95 -3.17 7.32
CA THR A 123 11.85 -3.67 5.95
C THR A 123 13.07 -3.22 5.15
N PRO A 124 13.84 -4.12 4.53
CA PRO A 124 14.93 -3.75 3.64
C PRO A 124 14.47 -2.84 2.50
N ASN A 125 15.32 -1.90 2.05
CA ASN A 125 14.98 -0.94 1.00
C ASN A 125 14.48 -1.62 -0.29
N SER A 126 15.09 -2.75 -0.68
CA SER A 126 14.73 -3.54 -1.85
C SER A 126 13.38 -4.27 -1.72
N LEU A 127 12.86 -4.45 -0.50
CA LEU A 127 11.56 -5.08 -0.21
C LEU A 127 10.48 -4.08 0.22
N HIS A 128 10.85 -2.85 0.58
CA HIS A 128 9.86 -1.83 0.95
C HIS A 128 8.92 -1.56 -0.22
N PHE A 129 7.60 -1.60 0.02
CA PHE A 129 6.60 -1.42 -1.04
C PHE A 129 6.76 -0.07 -1.75
N VAL A 130 6.30 0.00 -3.00
CA VAL A 130 6.39 1.21 -3.83
C VAL A 130 5.03 1.54 -4.40
N ARG A 131 4.55 2.77 -4.18
CA ARG A 131 3.38 3.35 -4.86
C ARG A 131 3.83 4.59 -5.64
N ASN A 132 3.61 4.61 -6.96
CA ASN A 132 3.93 5.75 -7.84
C ASN A 132 2.72 6.17 -8.67
N HIS A 133 2.41 7.47 -8.72
CA HIS A 133 1.37 8.01 -9.60
C HIS A 133 1.89 8.36 -11.01
N GLY A 134 3.20 8.60 -11.12
CA GLY A 134 3.91 8.86 -12.36
C GLY A 134 5.20 8.07 -12.47
N GLY A 135 6.06 8.47 -13.39
CA GLY A 135 7.39 7.90 -13.52
C GLY A 135 8.36 8.30 -12.40
N ILE A 136 9.49 7.62 -12.35
CA ILE A 136 10.58 7.87 -11.42
C ILE A 136 11.56 8.86 -12.07
N PRO A 137 11.60 10.13 -11.64
CA PRO A 137 12.55 11.09 -12.17
C PRO A 137 13.99 10.71 -11.75
N ILE A 138 14.95 11.01 -12.61
CA ILE A 138 16.38 10.86 -12.35
C ILE A 138 16.93 12.25 -12.08
N ILE A 139 17.24 12.50 -10.80
CA ILE A 139 17.71 13.80 -10.31
C ILE A 139 19.15 13.66 -9.84
N ASP A 140 20.03 14.52 -10.35
CA ASP A 140 21.43 14.63 -9.93
C ASP A 140 21.52 15.50 -8.66
N LYS A 141 22.34 15.09 -7.69
CA LYS A 141 22.43 15.79 -6.39
C LYS A 141 22.96 17.21 -6.58
N GLU A 142 23.95 17.36 -7.45
CA GLU A 142 24.71 18.59 -7.66
C GLU A 142 23.85 19.70 -8.27
N ASP A 143 22.80 19.32 -9.02
CA ASP A 143 21.83 20.24 -9.61
C ASP A 143 20.49 20.26 -8.83
N PHE A 144 20.41 19.60 -7.66
CA PHE A 144 19.20 19.57 -6.85
C PHE A 144 19.04 20.82 -5.98
N SER A 145 17.88 21.45 -6.09
CA SER A 145 17.38 22.43 -5.13
C SER A 145 15.86 22.33 -5.01
N PHE A 146 15.34 22.74 -3.86
CA PHE A 146 13.89 22.85 -3.65
C PHE A 146 13.51 24.24 -3.12
N LEU A 147 12.33 24.70 -3.53
CA LEU A 147 11.80 26.01 -3.19
C LEU A 147 10.85 25.95 -2.00
N ILE A 148 10.98 26.87 -1.05
CA ILE A 148 9.99 27.14 -0.02
C ILE A 148 9.39 28.52 -0.26
N ASP A 149 8.08 28.58 -0.48
CA ASP A 149 7.39 29.83 -0.83
C ASP A 149 5.94 29.89 -0.33
N GLY A 150 5.16 30.82 -0.89
CA GLY A 150 3.80 31.12 -0.45
C GLY A 150 3.81 31.97 0.81
N LEU A 151 2.99 31.59 1.78
CA LEU A 151 2.79 32.34 3.03
C LEU A 151 3.87 32.03 4.08
N VAL A 152 5.13 32.21 3.70
CA VAL A 152 6.31 32.21 4.58
C VAL A 152 6.94 33.60 4.59
N ALA A 153 7.53 34.01 5.71
CA ALA A 153 8.08 35.37 5.84
C ALA A 153 9.23 35.63 4.86
N ASN A 154 10.14 34.66 4.70
CA ASN A 154 11.29 34.74 3.82
C ASN A 154 11.34 33.50 2.92
N PRO A 155 10.74 33.53 1.72
CA PRO A 155 10.88 32.45 0.74
C PRO A 155 12.35 32.17 0.42
N GLN A 156 12.71 30.89 0.31
CA GLN A 156 14.10 30.46 0.09
C GLN A 156 14.18 29.26 -0.85
N SER A 157 15.23 29.21 -1.66
CA SER A 157 15.66 28.00 -2.33
C SER A 157 16.80 27.37 -1.52
N LEU A 158 16.74 26.07 -1.28
CA LEU A 158 17.74 25.32 -0.52
C LEU A 158 18.23 24.14 -1.34
N THR A 159 19.54 23.89 -1.30
CA THR A 159 20.18 22.68 -1.82
C THR A 159 20.07 21.52 -0.84
N LEU A 160 20.48 20.31 -1.25
CA LEU A 160 20.58 19.20 -0.31
C LEU A 160 21.67 19.46 0.74
N ASP A 161 22.79 20.06 0.35
CA ASP A 161 23.90 20.35 1.26
C ASP A 161 23.50 21.40 2.32
N ASP A 162 22.67 22.38 1.96
CA ASP A 162 22.07 23.32 2.93
C ASP A 162 21.26 22.60 4.01
N LEU A 163 20.50 21.56 3.64
CA LEU A 163 19.69 20.78 4.59
C LEU A 163 20.55 19.87 5.46
N MET A 164 21.67 19.38 4.93
CA MET A 164 22.59 18.47 5.63
C MET A 164 23.57 19.19 6.57
N ASP A 165 23.66 20.52 6.47
CA ASP A 165 24.44 21.36 7.38
C ASP A 165 23.84 21.37 8.79
N GLU A 166 24.45 20.59 9.69
CA GLU A 166 24.01 20.44 11.08
C GLU A 166 24.12 21.74 11.90
N SER A 167 24.92 22.71 11.46
CA SER A 167 24.98 24.02 12.11
C SER A 167 23.69 24.82 11.91
N ARG A 168 22.95 24.53 10.82
CA ARG A 168 21.66 25.15 10.49
C ARG A 168 20.48 24.29 10.92
N PHE A 169 20.56 22.99 10.62
CA PHE A 169 19.46 22.05 10.84
C PHE A 169 19.94 20.80 11.56
N PRO A 170 19.61 20.64 12.86
CA PRO A 170 19.93 19.42 13.60
C PRO A 170 19.30 18.20 12.93
N ARG A 171 20.09 17.15 12.72
CA ARG A 171 19.61 15.90 12.15
C ARG A 171 18.54 15.25 13.02
N MET A 172 17.60 14.61 12.34
CA MET A 172 16.51 13.84 12.92
C MET A 172 16.54 12.44 12.30
N LYS A 173 16.58 11.43 13.17
CA LYS A 173 16.45 10.02 12.80
C LYS A 173 15.19 9.43 13.43
N LYS A 174 14.33 8.79 12.62
CA LYS A 174 13.05 8.20 13.08
C LYS A 174 12.75 6.89 12.37
N THR A 175 12.35 5.89 13.13
CA THR A 175 11.77 4.65 12.59
C THR A 175 10.27 4.85 12.37
N ILE A 176 9.81 4.74 11.12
CA ILE A 176 8.43 5.02 10.72
C ILE A 176 7.90 3.87 9.87
N THR A 177 6.69 3.41 10.16
CA THR A 177 5.90 2.58 9.24
C THR A 177 5.13 3.47 8.29
N MET A 178 5.27 3.19 7.01
CA MET A 178 4.46 3.78 5.94
C MET A 178 3.44 2.75 5.49
N GLN A 179 2.16 3.14 5.43
CA GLN A 179 1.08 2.29 4.96
C GLN A 179 0.33 3.00 3.83
N CYS A 180 0.12 2.31 2.72
CA CYS A 180 -0.77 2.77 1.66
C CYS A 180 -2.23 2.73 2.12
N SER A 181 -3.06 3.71 1.76
CA SER A 181 -4.50 3.62 1.99
C SER A 181 -5.11 2.42 1.28
N GLY A 182 -4.52 1.98 0.15
CA GLY A 182 -4.94 0.78 -0.57
C GLY A 182 -4.49 -0.54 0.05
N THR A 183 -3.78 -0.57 1.19
CA THR A 183 -3.38 -1.84 1.83
C THR A 183 -4.60 -2.74 2.01
N ARG A 184 -4.48 -4.02 1.62
CA ARG A 184 -5.55 -5.03 1.69
C ARG A 184 -6.78 -4.72 0.82
N ARG A 185 -6.64 -3.87 -0.20
CA ARG A 185 -7.72 -3.53 -1.14
C ARG A 185 -8.32 -4.77 -1.83
N ILE A 186 -7.51 -5.80 -2.06
CA ILE A 186 -7.94 -7.03 -2.74
C ILE A 186 -9.16 -7.68 -2.07
N GLU A 187 -9.29 -7.57 -0.75
CA GLU A 187 -10.42 -8.11 0.00
C GLU A 187 -11.73 -7.38 -0.29
N GLN A 188 -11.67 -6.06 -0.50
CA GLN A 188 -12.83 -5.28 -0.93
C GLN A 188 -13.18 -5.62 -2.38
N ILE A 189 -12.19 -5.73 -3.28
CA ILE A 189 -12.41 -6.07 -4.69
C ILE A 189 -13.11 -7.44 -4.82
N LEU A 190 -12.59 -8.47 -4.13
CA LEU A 190 -13.12 -9.83 -4.23
C LEU A 190 -14.55 -10.00 -3.72
N LYS A 191 -15.02 -9.11 -2.82
CA LYS A 191 -16.41 -9.16 -2.31
C LYS A 191 -17.34 -8.15 -2.99
N TYR A 192 -16.84 -6.94 -3.23
CA TYR A 192 -17.61 -5.77 -3.64
C TYR A 192 -16.76 -4.88 -4.55
N PRO A 193 -16.57 -5.28 -5.81
CA PRO A 193 -15.70 -4.57 -6.73
C PRO A 193 -16.17 -3.14 -7.01
N GLY A 194 -15.23 -2.24 -7.26
CA GLY A 194 -15.51 -0.83 -7.55
C GLY A 194 -14.30 -0.11 -8.14
N GLN A 195 -14.53 0.77 -9.11
CA GLN A 195 -13.44 1.46 -9.83
C GLN A 195 -12.64 2.43 -8.94
N GLY A 196 -13.23 2.83 -7.79
CA GLY A 196 -12.82 3.87 -6.85
C GLY A 196 -12.35 5.18 -7.47
N ASP A 197 -11.60 5.97 -6.71
CA ASP A 197 -11.29 7.38 -7.00
C ASP A 197 -9.91 7.59 -7.65
N GLU A 198 -9.07 6.55 -7.67
CA GLU A 198 -7.72 6.50 -8.26
C GLU A 198 -7.68 5.47 -9.38
N VAL A 199 -6.97 5.77 -10.48
CA VAL A 199 -6.89 4.87 -11.64
C VAL A 199 -5.44 4.78 -12.17
N PRO A 200 -4.90 3.55 -12.42
CA PRO A 200 -5.52 2.26 -12.17
C PRO A 200 -5.26 1.82 -10.72
N GLN A 201 -6.22 1.14 -10.12
CA GLN A 201 -6.04 0.66 -8.75
C GLN A 201 -5.16 -0.58 -8.72
N ALA A 202 -3.96 -0.49 -8.14
CA ALA A 202 -3.20 -1.70 -7.86
C ALA A 202 -4.02 -2.60 -6.89
N PRO A 203 -4.19 -3.91 -7.19
CA PRO A 203 -4.92 -4.87 -6.37
C PRO A 203 -4.09 -5.31 -5.14
N TRP A 204 -3.77 -4.34 -4.28
CA TRP A 204 -2.92 -4.54 -3.11
C TRP A 204 -3.45 -5.63 -2.17
N ALA A 205 -2.56 -6.53 -1.79
CA ALA A 205 -2.74 -7.48 -0.71
C ALA A 205 -2.19 -6.89 0.61
N GLU A 206 -1.64 -7.73 1.48
CA GLU A 206 -1.23 -7.35 2.84
C GLU A 206 0.11 -6.62 2.91
N GLY A 207 0.83 -6.46 1.80
CA GLY A 207 2.21 -5.99 1.72
C GLY A 207 2.39 -4.53 1.31
N ALA A 208 1.32 -3.76 1.12
CA ALA A 208 1.40 -2.31 0.84
C ALA A 208 1.74 -1.46 2.09
N ILE A 209 2.62 -2.00 2.94
CA ILE A 209 3.06 -1.46 4.22
C ILE A 209 4.52 -1.86 4.45
N GLY A 210 5.31 -0.98 5.07
CA GLY A 210 6.70 -1.26 5.38
C GLY A 210 7.25 -0.29 6.43
N THR A 211 8.29 -0.71 7.14
CA THR A 211 8.92 0.09 8.20
C THR A 211 10.37 0.38 7.84
N ALA A 212 10.77 1.64 7.91
CA ALA A 212 12.14 2.04 7.66
C ALA A 212 12.61 3.07 8.69
N GLU A 213 13.92 3.16 8.85
CA GLU A 213 14.56 4.24 9.58
C GLU A 213 14.92 5.36 8.60
N TYR A 214 14.28 6.50 8.74
CA TYR A 214 14.55 7.69 7.94
C TYR A 214 15.48 8.63 8.70
N GLU A 215 16.41 9.24 7.97
CA GLU A 215 17.27 10.31 8.46
C GLU A 215 17.12 11.56 7.57
N GLY A 216 17.06 12.71 8.23
CA GLY A 216 16.80 14.00 7.60
C GLY A 216 16.67 15.14 8.60
N VAL A 217 15.82 16.13 8.30
CA VAL A 217 15.57 17.30 9.17
C VAL A 217 14.08 17.53 9.43
N SER A 218 13.78 18.16 10.57
CA SER A 218 12.42 18.58 10.91
C SER A 218 11.95 19.72 10.00
N LEU A 219 10.82 19.54 9.29
CA LEU A 219 10.25 20.59 8.45
C LEU A 219 9.92 21.87 9.26
N LYS A 220 9.51 21.74 10.53
CA LYS A 220 9.33 22.87 11.44
C LYS A 220 10.56 23.79 11.51
N LYS A 221 11.76 23.22 11.56
CA LYS A 221 13.01 23.97 11.70
C LYS A 221 13.35 24.69 10.40
N VAL A 222 13.11 24.03 9.27
CA VAL A 222 13.26 24.62 7.94
C VAL A 222 12.31 25.82 7.78
N ILE A 223 11.02 25.66 8.10
CA ILE A 223 10.05 26.79 8.07
C ILE A 223 10.46 27.93 9.02
N LYS A 224 11.02 27.60 10.20
CA LYS A 224 11.54 28.62 11.13
C LYS A 224 12.73 29.38 10.53
N ALA A 225 13.62 28.71 9.78
CA ALA A 225 14.73 29.38 9.09
C ALA A 225 14.25 30.31 7.96
N CYS A 226 13.09 30.01 7.35
CA CYS A 226 12.37 30.92 6.45
C CYS A 226 11.62 32.06 7.18
N GLY A 227 11.89 32.30 8.47
CA GLY A 227 11.22 33.34 9.28
C GLY A 227 9.81 32.96 9.79
N GLY A 228 9.35 31.74 9.55
CA GLY A 228 8.03 31.27 9.98
C GLY A 228 6.91 31.51 8.97
N LEU A 229 5.70 31.05 9.33
CA LEU A 229 4.49 31.26 8.54
C LEU A 229 3.91 32.66 8.76
N ILE A 230 3.29 33.23 7.73
CA ILE A 230 2.60 34.54 7.76
C ILE A 230 1.13 34.40 7.31
N ASP A 231 0.36 35.48 7.44
CA ASP A 231 -1.01 35.63 6.90
C ASP A 231 -1.96 34.46 7.18
N ASP A 232 -1.89 33.91 8.39
CA ASP A 232 -2.68 32.77 8.86
C ASP A 232 -2.53 31.51 7.99
N ALA A 233 -1.34 31.23 7.45
CA ALA A 233 -1.09 29.97 6.77
C ALA A 233 -1.30 28.78 7.74
N LYS A 234 -2.14 27.81 7.33
CA LYS A 234 -2.48 26.63 8.15
C LYS A 234 -2.05 25.33 7.51
N HIS A 235 -1.56 25.33 6.27
CA HIS A 235 -1.20 24.13 5.52
C HIS A 235 0.11 24.33 4.76
N LEU A 236 0.85 23.23 4.58
CA LEU A 236 2.06 23.17 3.78
C LEU A 236 1.77 22.20 2.63
N GLU A 237 1.75 22.74 1.42
CA GLU A 237 1.59 21.99 0.18
C GLU A 237 2.95 21.52 -0.33
N PHE A 238 3.02 20.26 -0.75
CA PHE A 238 4.25 19.57 -1.13
C PHE A 238 4.14 19.14 -2.59
N TYR A 239 5.15 19.49 -3.38
CA TYR A 239 5.19 19.20 -4.81
C TYR A 239 6.26 18.16 -5.11
N GLY A 240 5.85 17.03 -5.67
CA GLY A 240 6.72 15.96 -6.16
C GLY A 240 6.98 16.11 -7.66
N ALA A 241 8.19 15.77 -8.09
CA ALA A 241 8.64 16.02 -9.46
C ALA A 241 7.97 15.13 -10.52
N GLU A 242 7.33 14.02 -10.12
CA GLU A 242 6.65 13.12 -11.05
C GLU A 242 5.52 13.80 -11.83
N THR A 243 5.34 13.43 -13.10
CA THR A 243 4.15 13.81 -13.88
C THR A 243 2.98 12.93 -13.48
N TYR A 244 1.92 13.57 -12.99
CA TYR A 244 0.65 12.97 -12.64
C TYR A 244 -0.40 13.39 -13.67
N VAL A 245 -1.24 12.44 -14.09
CA VAL A 245 -2.30 12.66 -15.06
C VAL A 245 -3.63 12.24 -14.46
N LYS A 246 -4.59 13.17 -14.42
CA LYS A 246 -5.98 12.90 -14.03
C LYS A 246 -6.94 13.55 -15.01
N ASP A 247 -7.94 12.80 -15.46
CA ASP A 247 -8.94 13.28 -16.43
C ASP A 247 -8.29 14.01 -17.62
N GLU A 248 -7.22 13.40 -18.15
CA GLU A 248 -6.41 13.92 -19.26
C GLU A 248 -5.70 15.28 -18.99
N HIS A 249 -5.67 15.74 -17.74
CA HIS A 249 -4.89 16.90 -17.29
C HIS A 249 -3.55 16.45 -16.71
N CYS A 250 -2.46 16.97 -17.27
CA CYS A 250 -1.11 16.76 -16.75
C CYS A 250 -0.77 17.81 -15.68
N MET A 251 -0.15 17.37 -14.59
CA MET A 251 0.29 18.19 -13.47
C MET A 251 1.41 17.47 -12.70
N ASN A 252 2.02 18.14 -11.73
CA ASN A 252 2.91 17.47 -10.78
C ASN A 252 2.12 16.84 -9.61
N TYR A 253 2.70 15.86 -8.92
CA TYR A 253 2.06 15.28 -7.73
C TYR A 253 2.03 16.29 -6.59
N VAL A 254 0.84 16.58 -6.04
CA VAL A 254 0.68 17.60 -5.00
C VAL A 254 -0.31 17.16 -3.93
N VAL A 255 0.08 17.34 -2.66
CA VAL A 255 -0.76 17.12 -1.46
C VAL A 255 -0.40 18.17 -0.41
N SER A 256 -1.18 18.27 0.67
CA SER A 256 -0.82 19.14 1.79
C SER A 256 -0.97 18.46 3.14
N VAL A 257 -0.17 18.92 4.11
CA VAL A 257 -0.37 18.59 5.52
C VAL A 257 -0.66 19.85 6.32
N PRO A 258 -1.48 19.75 7.38
CA PRO A 258 -1.75 20.89 8.23
C PRO A 258 -0.51 21.27 9.04
N TRP A 259 -0.33 22.57 9.28
CA TRP A 259 0.74 23.13 10.09
C TRP A 259 0.76 22.53 11.50
N HIS A 260 -0.39 22.12 12.04
CA HIS A 260 -0.41 21.49 13.36
C HIS A 260 0.41 20.18 13.43
N LYS A 261 0.53 19.45 12.31
CA LYS A 261 1.34 18.24 12.22
C LYS A 261 2.83 18.58 12.13
N VAL A 262 3.14 19.63 11.37
CA VAL A 262 4.52 20.14 11.22
C VAL A 262 5.02 20.73 12.54
N LYS A 263 4.21 21.55 13.23
CA LYS A 263 4.61 22.28 14.45
C LYS A 263 4.96 21.37 15.63
N VAL A 264 4.45 20.14 15.65
CA VAL A 264 4.77 19.12 16.68
C VAL A 264 5.95 18.22 16.30
N ASN A 265 6.68 18.55 15.21
CA ASN A 265 7.84 17.80 14.69
C ASN A 265 7.48 16.40 14.16
N GLU A 266 6.30 16.23 13.57
CA GLU A 266 5.87 14.94 12.99
C GLU A 266 5.93 14.93 11.45
N VAL A 267 6.70 15.86 10.88
CA VAL A 267 6.98 15.94 9.44
C VAL A 267 8.48 16.20 9.26
N MET A 268 9.15 15.30 8.56
CA MET A 268 10.57 15.42 8.22
C MET A 268 10.79 15.51 6.71
N LEU A 269 11.87 16.17 6.33
CA LEU A 269 12.46 16.08 5.00
C LEU A 269 13.61 15.08 5.09
N ALA A 270 13.47 13.93 4.45
CA ALA A 270 14.40 12.80 4.54
C ALA A 270 15.21 12.66 3.26
N TRP A 271 16.50 12.35 3.39
CA TRP A 271 17.42 12.03 2.30
C TRP A 271 18.09 10.67 2.45
N ASN A 272 17.99 10.05 3.64
CA ASN A 272 18.48 8.72 3.96
C ASN A 272 17.33 7.80 4.40
N MET A 273 17.44 6.52 4.05
CA MET A 273 16.53 5.44 4.41
C MET A 273 17.31 4.16 4.72
N ASN A 274 17.16 3.64 5.93
CA ASN A 274 17.84 2.48 6.48
C ASN A 274 19.39 2.59 6.44
N GLY A 275 19.91 3.78 6.76
CA GLY A 275 21.35 4.05 6.84
C GLY A 275 22.02 4.36 5.49
N GLU A 276 21.30 4.23 4.38
CA GLU A 276 21.77 4.52 3.04
C GLU A 276 21.08 5.77 2.47
N PRO A 277 21.66 6.44 1.45
CA PRO A 277 20.92 7.40 0.65
C PRO A 277 19.59 6.82 0.16
N LEU A 278 18.56 7.66 0.05
CA LEU A 278 17.28 7.23 -0.50
C LEU A 278 17.49 6.53 -1.84
N PRO A 279 16.91 5.34 -2.06
CA PRO A 279 16.78 4.79 -3.40
C PRO A 279 15.98 5.74 -4.30
N ARG A 280 16.28 5.78 -5.60
CA ARG A 280 15.58 6.66 -6.56
C ARG A 280 14.08 6.42 -6.52
N ILE A 281 13.66 5.16 -6.45
CA ILE A 281 12.25 4.77 -6.41
C ILE A 281 11.50 5.24 -5.14
N HIS A 282 12.23 5.51 -4.06
CA HIS A 282 11.70 5.94 -2.76
C HIS A 282 11.81 7.44 -2.52
N GLY A 283 12.25 8.21 -3.52
CA GLY A 283 12.19 9.67 -3.50
C GLY A 283 13.54 10.39 -3.42
N TYR A 284 14.65 9.76 -3.82
CA TYR A 284 15.93 10.45 -3.95
C TYR A 284 15.83 11.72 -4.79
N PRO A 285 16.50 12.83 -4.44
CA PRO A 285 17.39 12.97 -3.28
C PRO A 285 16.66 13.33 -1.98
N LEU A 286 15.42 13.82 -2.07
CA LEU A 286 14.68 14.34 -0.94
C LEU A 286 13.19 13.97 -1.01
N ARG A 287 12.67 13.46 0.11
CA ARG A 287 11.24 13.20 0.29
C ARG A 287 10.70 13.82 1.56
N VAL A 288 9.39 14.01 1.61
CA VAL A 288 8.66 14.22 2.87
C VAL A 288 8.36 12.85 3.50
N VAL A 289 8.46 12.76 4.83
CA VAL A 289 7.90 11.66 5.62
C VAL A 289 7.00 12.26 6.70
N VAL A 290 5.72 11.89 6.67
CA VAL A 290 4.68 12.38 7.59
C VAL A 290 4.29 11.26 8.54
N PHE A 291 4.55 11.44 9.83
CA PHE A 291 4.48 10.32 10.78
C PHE A 291 3.01 9.93 11.06
N GLY A 292 2.70 8.64 10.91
CA GLY A 292 1.37 8.10 11.22
C GLY A 292 0.26 8.47 10.22
N TYR A 293 0.58 9.21 9.16
CA TYR A 293 -0.36 9.49 8.05
C TYR A 293 -0.25 8.41 6.97
N ILE A 294 -1.24 8.37 6.08
CA ILE A 294 -1.18 7.55 4.87
C ILE A 294 0.03 7.90 4.02
N GLY A 295 0.56 6.91 3.31
CA GLY A 295 1.75 7.06 2.47
C GLY A 295 1.65 8.20 1.44
N ALA A 296 0.46 8.48 0.91
CA ALA A 296 0.21 9.55 -0.06
C ALA A 296 0.62 10.95 0.44
N ARG A 297 0.61 11.20 1.75
CA ARG A 297 1.02 12.52 2.29
C ARG A 297 2.54 12.69 2.38
N SER A 298 3.29 11.60 2.20
CA SER A 298 4.75 11.57 2.23
C SER A 298 5.33 11.69 0.81
N VAL A 299 5.26 12.89 0.24
CA VAL A 299 5.69 13.21 -1.14
C VAL A 299 7.13 12.78 -1.42
N LYS A 300 7.35 12.15 -2.57
CA LYS A 300 8.67 11.78 -3.08
C LYS A 300 9.17 12.82 -4.08
N TRP A 301 10.48 12.84 -4.32
CA TRP A 301 11.11 13.72 -5.32
C TRP A 301 10.70 15.19 -5.11
N LEU A 302 10.80 15.63 -3.85
CA LEU A 302 10.27 16.92 -3.40
C LEU A 302 11.06 18.06 -4.04
N TYR A 303 10.36 18.97 -4.73
CA TYR A 303 11.00 20.13 -5.39
C TYR A 303 10.44 21.49 -4.95
N ARG A 304 9.28 21.51 -4.29
CA ARG A 304 8.69 22.74 -3.74
C ARG A 304 7.83 22.45 -2.51
N ILE A 305 7.86 23.36 -1.54
CA ILE A 305 6.93 23.45 -0.42
C ILE A 305 6.29 24.84 -0.45
N LYS A 306 4.97 24.89 -0.48
CA LYS A 306 4.23 26.16 -0.49
C LYS A 306 3.34 26.27 0.75
N ALA A 307 3.52 27.32 1.54
CA ALA A 307 2.63 27.62 2.64
C ALA A 307 1.32 28.24 2.11
N ILE A 308 0.18 27.68 2.53
CA ILE A 308 -1.17 28.04 2.07
C ILE A 308 -2.16 28.10 3.25
N LYS A 309 -3.28 28.82 3.06
CA LYS A 309 -4.30 29.01 4.11
C LYS A 309 -5.16 27.77 4.33
N GLU A 310 -5.54 27.11 3.25
CA GLU A 310 -6.50 26.00 3.25
C GLU A 310 -5.84 24.71 2.74
N PRO A 311 -6.44 23.52 2.96
CA PRO A 311 -5.95 22.29 2.36
C PRO A 311 -5.78 22.40 0.83
N SER A 312 -4.78 21.69 0.30
CA SER A 312 -4.52 21.66 -1.15
C SER A 312 -5.78 21.26 -1.94
N ARG A 313 -5.99 21.94 -3.07
CA ARG A 313 -7.02 21.61 -4.07
C ARG A 313 -6.50 20.68 -5.17
N ALA A 314 -5.26 20.19 -5.05
CA ALA A 314 -4.75 19.19 -5.97
C ALA A 314 -5.64 17.93 -5.93
N PRO A 315 -5.77 17.18 -7.04
CA PRO A 315 -6.72 16.07 -7.09
C PRO A 315 -6.45 14.99 -6.05
N VAL A 316 -5.19 14.64 -5.82
CA VAL A 316 -4.77 13.63 -4.82
C VAL A 316 -5.17 14.01 -3.38
N GLN A 317 -5.41 15.29 -3.11
CA GLN A 317 -5.87 15.77 -1.81
C GLN A 317 -7.39 15.94 -1.75
N SER A 318 -7.99 16.47 -2.81
CA SER A 318 -9.37 16.98 -2.80
C SER A 318 -10.37 16.11 -3.55
N GLN A 319 -9.91 15.19 -4.38
CA GLN A 319 -10.73 14.34 -5.26
C GLN A 319 -10.43 12.85 -5.10
N GLU A 320 -9.27 12.50 -4.54
CA GLU A 320 -8.81 11.14 -4.28
C GLU A 320 -8.39 10.98 -2.82
N TYR A 321 -8.16 9.73 -2.42
CA TYR A 321 -7.81 9.38 -1.04
C TYR A 321 -8.88 9.90 -0.07
N LEU A 322 -10.14 9.71 -0.47
CA LEU A 322 -11.33 10.04 0.30
C LEU A 322 -11.99 8.76 0.81
N TYR A 323 -12.35 8.75 2.08
CA TYR A 323 -13.11 7.65 2.69
C TYR A 323 -14.61 7.98 2.63
N PHE A 324 -15.33 7.24 1.80
CA PHE A 324 -16.77 7.43 1.57
C PHE A 324 -17.62 6.50 2.45
N PRO A 325 -18.87 6.88 2.77
CA PRO A 325 -19.83 5.96 3.38
C PRO A 325 -20.27 4.87 2.38
N GLN A 326 -20.79 3.75 2.91
CA GLN A 326 -21.16 2.55 2.12
C GLN A 326 -22.29 2.78 1.10
N GLN A 327 -23.07 3.85 1.23
CA GLN A 327 -24.21 4.15 0.35
C GLN A 327 -23.83 4.97 -0.89
N VAL A 328 -22.59 5.46 -0.96
CA VAL A 328 -22.08 6.23 -2.09
C VAL A 328 -21.47 5.28 -3.12
N GLY A 329 -21.75 5.51 -4.41
CA GLY A 329 -21.24 4.74 -5.54
C GLY A 329 -20.74 5.62 -6.69
N LYS A 330 -20.32 4.97 -7.78
CA LYS A 330 -19.65 5.61 -8.93
C LYS A 330 -20.30 6.86 -9.48
N HIS A 331 -21.62 6.87 -9.57
CA HIS A 331 -22.37 7.88 -10.32
C HIS A 331 -23.02 8.95 -9.44
N ASN A 332 -22.95 8.80 -8.12
CA ASN A 332 -23.60 9.71 -7.17
C ASN A 332 -22.65 10.25 -6.09
N PHE A 333 -21.37 9.89 -6.11
CA PHE A 333 -20.40 10.47 -5.17
C PHE A 333 -20.15 11.94 -5.46
N LYS A 334 -20.10 12.74 -4.40
CA LYS A 334 -19.53 14.09 -4.41
C LYS A 334 -18.26 14.07 -3.59
N PHE A 335 -17.24 14.81 -3.99
CA PHE A 335 -15.99 14.89 -3.21
C PHE A 335 -16.22 15.34 -1.76
N THR A 336 -17.27 16.13 -1.51
CA THR A 336 -17.68 16.58 -0.17
C THR A 336 -18.30 15.49 0.71
N ASP A 337 -18.71 14.35 0.13
CA ASP A 337 -19.24 13.21 0.88
C ASP A 337 -18.12 12.36 1.51
N GLY A 338 -16.88 12.56 1.06
CA GLY A 338 -15.72 11.81 1.50
C GLY A 338 -14.93 12.51 2.59
N ILE A 339 -14.36 11.73 3.50
CA ILE A 339 -13.43 12.22 4.51
C ILE A 339 -12.01 12.13 3.95
N GLN A 340 -11.26 13.23 3.95
CA GLN A 340 -9.85 13.20 3.55
C GLN A 340 -9.06 12.28 4.47
N ILE A 341 -8.49 11.22 3.89
CA ILE A 341 -7.72 10.26 4.69
C ILE A 341 -6.38 10.91 5.04
N GLN A 342 -6.12 11.00 6.35
CA GLN A 342 -4.89 11.52 6.93
C GLN A 342 -4.25 10.41 7.75
N GLU A 343 -4.68 10.19 8.99
CA GLU A 343 -4.19 9.08 9.81
C GLU A 343 -4.77 7.73 9.36
N MET A 344 -3.97 6.67 9.42
CA MET A 344 -4.48 5.31 9.23
C MET A 344 -5.18 4.82 10.52
N PRO A 345 -6.35 4.15 10.43
CA PRO A 345 -6.94 3.48 11.57
C PRO A 345 -6.16 2.23 11.96
N VAL A 346 -6.52 1.64 13.09
CA VAL A 346 -5.98 0.34 13.51
C VAL A 346 -6.27 -0.73 12.45
N SER A 347 -5.26 -1.52 12.10
CA SER A 347 -5.36 -2.61 11.14
C SER A 347 -4.38 -3.72 11.48
N SER A 348 -4.65 -4.93 10.99
CA SER A 348 -3.76 -6.08 11.10
C SER A 348 -3.95 -7.03 9.92
N ALA A 349 -2.98 -7.90 9.68
CA ALA A 349 -3.05 -8.91 8.64
C ALA A 349 -2.32 -10.19 9.03
N ILE A 350 -2.77 -11.31 8.43
CA ILE A 350 -2.21 -12.66 8.58
C ILE A 350 -1.36 -12.93 7.35
N LEU A 351 -0.08 -13.21 7.55
CA LEU A 351 0.86 -13.56 6.49
C LEU A 351 1.13 -15.07 6.42
N TYR A 352 0.84 -15.79 7.50
CA TYR A 352 0.91 -17.24 7.59
C TYR A 352 -0.14 -17.74 8.59
N PRO A 353 -0.85 -18.85 8.31
CA PRO A 353 -0.82 -19.65 7.08
C PRO A 353 -1.43 -18.90 5.87
N LEU A 354 -1.22 -19.43 4.66
CA LEU A 354 -1.82 -18.85 3.45
C LEU A 354 -3.26 -19.34 3.28
N HIS A 355 -4.10 -18.49 2.69
CA HIS A 355 -5.49 -18.80 2.35
C HIS A 355 -5.60 -20.07 1.48
N LYS A 356 -6.61 -20.90 1.75
CA LYS A 356 -6.89 -22.19 1.11
C LYS A 356 -5.79 -23.26 1.22
N ARG A 357 -4.92 -23.18 2.23
CA ARG A 357 -3.90 -24.23 2.47
C ARG A 357 -4.43 -25.34 3.38
N VAL A 358 -3.98 -26.56 3.09
CA VAL A 358 -4.05 -27.69 4.04
C VAL A 358 -2.96 -27.51 5.09
N VAL A 359 -3.33 -27.60 6.37
CA VAL A 359 -2.43 -27.41 7.51
C VAL A 359 -2.53 -28.63 8.41
N ILE A 360 -1.45 -29.41 8.47
CA ILE A 360 -1.31 -30.55 9.39
C ILE A 360 -0.68 -30.06 10.68
N HIS A 361 -1.33 -30.27 11.83
CA HIS A 361 -0.89 -29.74 13.12
C HIS A 361 -1.22 -30.65 14.32
N ASN A 362 -0.66 -30.32 15.48
CA ASN A 362 -0.85 -31.05 16.76
C ASN A 362 -1.78 -30.26 17.71
N GLY A 363 -2.98 -29.92 17.28
CA GLY A 363 -3.92 -29.08 18.06
C GLY A 363 -3.62 -27.57 18.11
N LYS A 364 -2.54 -27.09 17.46
CA LYS A 364 -2.23 -25.66 17.34
C LYS A 364 -1.68 -25.30 15.96
N ILE A 365 -2.09 -24.16 15.42
CA ILE A 365 -1.66 -23.65 14.11
C ILE A 365 -0.75 -22.43 14.31
N LEU A 366 0.48 -22.50 13.80
CA LEU A 366 1.37 -21.35 13.76
C LEU A 366 0.77 -20.26 12.86
N CYS A 367 0.60 -19.07 13.42
CA CYS A 367 0.13 -17.88 12.72
C CYS A 367 1.18 -16.78 12.84
N LYS A 368 1.36 -15.98 11.78
CA LYS A 368 2.26 -14.82 11.75
C LYS A 368 1.63 -13.65 11.01
N GLY A 369 2.01 -12.43 11.38
CA GLY A 369 1.50 -11.25 10.69
C GLY A 369 2.03 -9.92 11.21
N TRP A 370 1.32 -8.85 10.85
CA TRP A 370 1.57 -7.50 11.32
C TRP A 370 0.31 -6.85 11.89
N ALA A 371 0.49 -5.85 12.73
CA ALA A 371 -0.54 -4.95 13.24
C ALA A 371 0.00 -3.51 13.23
N TYR A 372 -0.84 -2.51 12.96
CA TYR A 372 -0.45 -1.11 12.90
C TYR A 372 -1.63 -0.18 13.26
N SER A 373 -1.34 0.99 13.83
CA SER A 373 -2.30 2.09 14.01
C SER A 373 -1.57 3.40 13.71
N GLY A 374 -2.20 4.29 12.94
CA GLY A 374 -1.64 5.59 12.58
C GLY A 374 -1.72 6.61 13.73
N GLY A 375 -1.38 7.86 13.44
CA GLY A 375 -1.53 8.96 14.41
C GLY A 375 -0.67 8.86 15.68
N GLY A 376 0.32 7.96 15.71
CA GLY A 376 1.24 7.81 16.84
C GLY A 376 0.73 6.85 17.90
N ARG A 377 -0.45 6.28 17.66
CA ARG A 377 -0.96 5.13 18.39
C ARG A 377 -0.13 3.91 18.03
N TRP A 378 -0.18 2.89 18.88
CA TRP A 378 0.54 1.64 18.66
C TRP A 378 -0.39 0.45 18.93
N PRO A 379 -0.18 -0.68 18.24
CA PRO A 379 -0.83 -1.94 18.58
C PRO A 379 -0.50 -2.34 20.02
N GLU A 380 -1.51 -2.38 20.86
CA GLU A 380 -1.41 -2.77 22.27
C GLU A 380 -1.74 -4.25 22.45
N ARG A 381 -2.76 -4.76 21.73
CA ARG A 381 -3.18 -6.16 21.79
C ARG A 381 -3.53 -6.68 20.40
N VAL A 382 -2.99 -7.86 20.06
CA VAL A 382 -3.37 -8.61 18.85
C VAL A 382 -4.08 -9.88 19.30
N GLU A 383 -5.18 -10.22 18.65
CA GLU A 383 -6.00 -11.38 18.98
C GLU A 383 -6.29 -12.19 17.73
N LEU A 384 -6.28 -13.52 17.87
CA LEU A 384 -6.64 -14.46 16.82
C LEU A 384 -7.81 -15.34 17.24
N SER A 385 -8.60 -15.74 16.25
CA SER A 385 -9.67 -16.72 16.37
C SER A 385 -9.45 -17.82 15.33
N ALA A 386 -9.77 -19.07 15.66
CA ALA A 386 -9.79 -20.21 14.74
C ALA A 386 -11.22 -20.63 14.32
N ASP A 387 -12.24 -19.94 14.84
CA ASP A 387 -13.65 -20.29 14.68
C ASP A 387 -14.46 -19.22 13.94
N GLY A 388 -13.81 -18.35 13.16
CA GLY A 388 -14.48 -17.29 12.41
C GLY A 388 -14.76 -16.01 13.22
N GLY A 389 -14.15 -15.86 14.39
CA GLY A 389 -14.21 -14.65 15.22
C GLY A 389 -15.14 -14.73 16.44
N PHE A 390 -15.55 -15.93 16.85
CA PHE A 390 -16.41 -16.12 18.03
C PHE A 390 -15.57 -16.13 19.32
N ASN A 391 -14.50 -16.93 19.35
CA ASN A 391 -13.58 -16.99 20.48
C ASN A 391 -12.21 -16.43 20.10
N TRP A 392 -11.61 -15.64 20.99
CA TRP A 392 -10.38 -14.90 20.74
C TRP A 392 -9.27 -15.28 21.71
N TYR A 393 -8.08 -15.52 21.17
CA TYR A 393 -6.85 -15.78 21.90
C TYR A 393 -5.90 -14.62 21.71
N THR A 394 -5.39 -14.07 22.81
CA THR A 394 -4.43 -12.97 22.78
C THR A 394 -3.04 -13.48 22.42
N VAL A 395 -2.37 -12.78 21.49
CA VAL A 395 -0.94 -12.99 21.23
C VAL A 395 -0.14 -12.55 22.46
N PRO A 396 0.67 -13.42 23.07
CA PRO A 396 1.52 -13.06 24.20
C PRO A 396 2.47 -11.91 23.86
N LEU A 397 2.77 -11.05 24.84
CA LEU A 397 3.57 -9.83 24.62
C LEU A 397 4.98 -10.14 24.11
N GLU A 398 5.57 -11.23 24.59
CA GLU A 398 6.88 -11.74 24.17
C GLU A 398 6.92 -12.19 22.70
N ASN A 399 5.75 -12.45 22.11
CA ASN A 399 5.62 -12.82 20.71
C ASN A 399 5.25 -11.64 19.79
N LEU A 400 5.19 -10.42 20.35
CA LEU A 400 5.07 -9.19 19.59
C LEU A 400 6.46 -8.56 19.45
N SER A 401 6.73 -7.97 18.29
CA SER A 401 7.97 -7.22 18.02
C SER A 401 8.15 -6.05 18.98
N LYS A 402 9.27 -5.34 18.95
CA LYS A 402 9.49 -4.20 19.86
C LYS A 402 8.41 -3.12 19.70
N LYS A 403 7.83 -2.66 20.82
CA LYS A 403 6.94 -1.49 20.86
C LYS A 403 7.73 -0.21 20.54
N ARG A 404 7.27 0.54 19.53
CA ARG A 404 7.74 1.90 19.22
C ARG A 404 6.54 2.74 18.76
N ALA A 405 6.64 4.05 18.93
CA ALA A 405 5.69 4.97 18.31
C ALA A 405 5.86 4.95 16.79
N TRP A 406 4.77 5.15 16.04
CA TRP A 406 4.76 5.26 14.57
C TRP A 406 5.16 4.00 13.80
N THR A 407 5.40 2.87 14.48
CA THR A 407 5.75 1.62 13.83
C THR A 407 4.66 0.57 13.98
N TRP A 408 4.61 -0.37 13.04
CA TRP A 408 3.88 -1.61 13.18
C TRP A 408 4.42 -2.44 14.36
N ARG A 409 3.69 -3.50 14.69
CA ARG A 409 4.16 -4.63 15.48
C ARG A 409 4.04 -5.87 14.60
N THR A 410 5.14 -6.60 14.40
CA THR A 410 5.03 -7.96 13.85
C THR A 410 4.67 -8.91 14.99
N TRP A 411 4.00 -10.01 14.67
CA TRP A 411 3.47 -10.93 15.68
C TRP A 411 3.51 -12.37 15.19
N GLN A 412 3.62 -13.31 16.13
CA GLN A 412 3.45 -14.74 15.87
C GLN A 412 2.76 -15.44 17.04
N MET A 413 2.05 -16.53 16.79
CA MET A 413 1.42 -17.32 17.86
C MET A 413 1.09 -18.72 17.36
N GLU A 414 1.20 -19.72 18.22
CA GLU A 414 0.56 -21.02 18.01
C GLU A 414 -0.91 -20.95 18.46
N LEU A 415 -1.82 -20.71 17.53
CA LEU A 415 -3.25 -20.58 17.77
C LEU A 415 -3.86 -21.96 18.07
N PRO A 416 -4.51 -22.18 19.23
CA PRO A 416 -5.25 -23.41 19.48
C PRO A 416 -6.33 -23.66 18.42
N CYS A 417 -6.34 -24.87 17.87
CA CYS A 417 -7.31 -25.31 16.86
C CYS A 417 -7.52 -26.82 17.01
N ASP A 418 -8.69 -27.23 17.52
CA ASP A 418 -9.03 -28.64 17.66
C ASP A 418 -9.86 -29.17 16.47
N VAL A 419 -10.68 -28.30 15.87
CA VAL A 419 -11.60 -28.63 14.77
C VAL A 419 -10.82 -28.99 13.51
N GLU A 420 -11.25 -30.04 12.82
CA GLU A 420 -10.72 -30.48 11.53
C GLU A 420 -11.63 -30.05 10.37
N GLY A 421 -11.09 -29.97 9.17
CA GLY A 421 -11.81 -29.50 7.99
C GLY A 421 -11.60 -28.01 7.71
N TRP A 422 -12.52 -27.40 6.96
CA TRP A 422 -12.43 -25.96 6.65
C TRP A 422 -12.72 -25.12 7.88
N VAL A 423 -11.72 -24.34 8.31
CA VAL A 423 -11.83 -23.37 9.40
C VAL A 423 -11.38 -22.00 8.92
N GLU A 424 -11.86 -20.95 9.58
CA GLU A 424 -11.49 -19.58 9.27
C GLU A 424 -10.71 -18.96 10.43
N ILE A 425 -9.45 -18.61 10.14
CA ILE A 425 -8.61 -17.89 11.08
C ILE A 425 -8.84 -16.40 10.88
N VAL A 426 -9.12 -15.69 11.97
CA VAL A 426 -9.41 -14.26 11.98
C VAL A 426 -8.42 -13.55 12.90
N VAL A 427 -7.92 -12.38 12.50
CA VAL A 427 -7.10 -11.52 13.36
C VAL A 427 -7.75 -10.14 13.55
N ARG A 428 -7.62 -9.61 14.77
CA ARG A 428 -7.92 -8.22 15.08
C ARG A 428 -6.86 -7.60 15.99
N CYS A 429 -6.74 -6.28 15.91
CA CYS A 429 -5.82 -5.48 16.71
C CYS A 429 -6.60 -4.44 17.51
N TRP A 430 -6.15 -4.21 18.74
CA TRP A 430 -6.54 -3.09 19.59
C TRP A 430 -5.35 -2.14 19.74
N ASP A 431 -5.57 -0.86 19.50
CA ASP A 431 -4.56 0.14 19.79
C ASP A 431 -4.66 0.68 21.22
N ASN A 432 -3.69 1.50 21.62
CA ASN A 432 -3.62 2.09 22.95
C ASN A 432 -4.71 3.13 23.27
N ALA A 433 -5.60 3.42 22.32
CA ALA A 433 -6.78 4.27 22.50
C ALA A 433 -8.08 3.46 22.45
N LEU A 434 -7.99 2.13 22.57
CA LEU A 434 -9.12 1.19 22.54
C LEU A 434 -9.88 1.16 21.20
N ASN A 435 -9.28 1.65 20.10
CA ASN A 435 -9.85 1.42 18.78
C ASN A 435 -9.62 -0.04 18.38
N THR A 436 -10.60 -0.63 17.69
CA THR A 436 -10.49 -1.97 17.11
C THR A 436 -11.04 -2.01 15.68
N GLN A 437 -10.90 -3.18 15.05
CA GLN A 437 -11.23 -3.40 13.65
C GLN A 437 -12.68 -3.84 13.46
N PRO A 438 -13.38 -3.37 12.41
CA PRO A 438 -14.69 -3.90 12.03
C PRO A 438 -14.61 -5.40 11.73
N PRO A 439 -15.56 -6.25 12.17
CA PRO A 439 -15.47 -7.70 11.96
C PRO A 439 -15.47 -8.13 10.49
N GLU A 440 -16.20 -7.41 9.64
CA GLU A 440 -16.39 -7.76 8.23
C GLU A 440 -15.96 -6.66 7.27
N VAL A 441 -15.49 -7.09 6.10
CA VAL A 441 -15.19 -6.20 4.97
C VAL A 441 -16.39 -5.33 4.62
N ARG A 442 -17.61 -5.88 4.62
CA ARG A 442 -18.82 -5.13 4.26
C ARG A 442 -19.07 -3.95 5.19
N THR A 443 -18.76 -4.09 6.48
CA THR A 443 -18.91 -3.03 7.48
C THR A 443 -17.94 -1.88 7.23
N ALA A 444 -16.76 -2.15 6.67
CA ALA A 444 -15.72 -1.15 6.39
C ALA A 444 -15.65 -0.71 4.91
N TRP A 445 -16.47 -1.30 4.04
CA TRP A 445 -16.42 -1.08 2.59
C TRP A 445 -16.69 0.36 2.22
N ASN A 446 -16.00 0.88 1.21
CA ASN A 446 -16.27 2.19 0.63
C ASN A 446 -15.96 2.16 -0.87
N TRP A 447 -16.62 3.04 -1.63
CA TRP A 447 -16.45 3.10 -3.08
C TRP A 447 -15.00 3.30 -3.53
N GLY A 448 -14.22 4.10 -2.80
CA GLY A 448 -12.81 4.35 -3.09
C GLY A 448 -11.90 3.14 -2.94
N LEU A 449 -12.38 2.06 -2.29
CA LEU A 449 -11.63 0.86 -1.93
C LEU A 449 -10.33 1.19 -1.18
N HIS A 450 -10.39 2.22 -0.34
CA HIS A 450 -9.33 2.60 0.58
C HIS A 450 -9.60 2.01 1.96
N VAL A 451 -8.58 1.98 2.81
CA VAL A 451 -8.66 1.72 4.25
C VAL A 451 -9.40 0.41 4.57
N THR A 452 -8.94 -0.70 3.99
CA THR A 452 -9.39 -2.04 4.42
C THR A 452 -8.88 -2.30 5.84
N SER A 453 -9.66 -1.88 6.83
CA SER A 453 -9.34 -1.99 8.26
C SER A 453 -10.13 -3.11 8.95
N SER A 454 -10.99 -3.83 8.25
CA SER A 454 -11.72 -4.96 8.82
C SER A 454 -10.79 -6.06 9.33
N CYS A 455 -11.26 -6.92 10.23
CA CYS A 455 -10.55 -8.11 10.65
C CYS A 455 -10.12 -8.91 9.43
N HIS A 456 -8.84 -9.31 9.37
CA HIS A 456 -8.32 -10.09 8.26
C HIS A 456 -8.66 -11.56 8.47
N ARG A 457 -9.07 -12.26 7.40
CA ARG A 457 -9.59 -13.63 7.45
C ARG A 457 -8.82 -14.51 6.48
N VAL A 458 -8.38 -15.68 6.93
CA VAL A 458 -7.81 -16.74 6.07
C VAL A 458 -8.49 -18.07 6.34
N SER A 459 -9.08 -18.67 5.30
CA SER A 459 -9.64 -20.01 5.37
C SER A 459 -8.54 -21.04 5.15
N ILE A 460 -8.47 -22.08 5.99
CA ILE A 460 -7.52 -23.19 5.85
C ILE A 460 -8.25 -24.51 6.07
N TYR A 461 -7.68 -25.61 5.56
CA TYR A 461 -8.16 -26.95 5.85
C TYR A 461 -7.29 -27.56 6.96
N SER A 462 -7.85 -27.65 8.16
CA SER A 462 -7.21 -28.18 9.36
C SER A 462 -7.18 -29.71 9.34
N VAL A 463 -6.02 -30.27 9.64
CA VAL A 463 -5.79 -31.70 9.85
C VAL A 463 -5.09 -31.88 11.18
N ASN A 464 -5.83 -32.33 12.20
CA ASN A 464 -5.32 -32.39 13.57
C ASN A 464 -4.75 -33.78 13.87
N LYS A 465 -3.44 -33.95 13.69
CA LYS A 465 -2.78 -35.26 13.90
C LYS A 465 -2.63 -35.66 15.38
N SER A 466 -3.09 -34.84 16.32
CA SER A 466 -3.27 -35.31 17.71
C SER A 466 -4.48 -36.22 17.87
N ARG A 467 -5.41 -36.23 16.91
CA ARG A 467 -6.57 -37.12 16.91
C ARG A 467 -6.18 -38.52 16.40
N PRO A 468 -6.50 -39.61 17.13
CA PRO A 468 -6.07 -40.96 16.76
C PRO A 468 -6.49 -41.40 15.35
N ARG A 469 -7.74 -41.13 14.96
CA ARG A 469 -8.26 -41.50 13.63
C ARG A 469 -7.52 -40.78 12.50
N THR A 470 -7.23 -39.50 12.69
CA THR A 470 -6.51 -38.68 11.72
C THR A 470 -5.06 -39.12 11.59
N LYS A 471 -4.40 -39.41 12.71
CA LYS A 471 -3.04 -39.97 12.72
C LYS A 471 -2.99 -41.30 11.97
N ALA A 472 -3.86 -42.25 12.31
CA ALA A 472 -3.93 -43.54 11.64
C ALA A 472 -4.17 -43.39 10.12
N ARG A 473 -5.01 -42.43 9.72
CA ARG A 473 -5.25 -42.16 8.31
C ARG A 473 -4.01 -41.59 7.63
N LEU A 474 -3.30 -40.63 8.24
CA LEU A 474 -2.04 -40.10 7.70
C LEU A 474 -0.98 -41.20 7.53
N ASP A 475 -0.87 -42.10 8.51
CA ASP A 475 0.05 -43.24 8.46
C ASP A 475 -0.30 -44.18 7.29
N GLU A 476 -1.59 -44.39 6.99
CA GLU A 476 -2.04 -45.17 5.83
C GLU A 476 -1.65 -44.52 4.49
N PHE A 477 -1.80 -43.19 4.37
CA PHE A 477 -1.34 -42.45 3.19
C PHE A 477 0.17 -42.63 2.97
N GLU A 478 0.96 -42.52 4.05
CA GLU A 478 2.41 -42.69 4.01
C GLU A 478 2.79 -44.12 3.61
N GLN A 479 2.17 -45.15 4.21
CA GLN A 479 2.41 -46.55 3.89
C GLN A 479 2.09 -46.90 2.43
N LYS A 480 1.05 -46.29 1.86
CA LYS A 480 0.64 -46.51 0.46
C LYS A 480 1.43 -45.64 -0.53
N GLY A 481 2.31 -44.76 -0.05
CA GLY A 481 3.07 -43.82 -0.89
C GLY A 481 2.18 -42.81 -1.62
N ILE A 482 1.01 -42.48 -1.07
CA ILE A 482 0.05 -41.56 -1.67
C ILE A 482 0.14 -40.21 -0.96
N PRO A 483 0.32 -39.09 -1.67
CA PRO A 483 0.27 -37.76 -1.05
C PRO A 483 -1.10 -37.47 -0.43
N PHE A 484 -1.11 -36.87 0.76
CA PHE A 484 -2.35 -36.48 1.44
C PHE A 484 -3.14 -35.38 0.69
N GLY A 485 -2.43 -34.51 -0.03
CA GLY A 485 -3.02 -33.42 -0.79
C GLY A 485 -2.68 -33.47 -2.28
N PRO A 486 -3.47 -32.80 -3.15
CA PRO A 486 -4.62 -31.95 -2.79
C PRO A 486 -5.86 -32.77 -2.38
N ILE A 487 -6.53 -32.32 -1.32
CA ILE A 487 -7.70 -32.97 -0.69
C ILE A 487 -8.93 -33.10 -1.59
N THR A 488 -8.88 -32.51 -2.79
CA THR A 488 -9.93 -32.58 -3.81
C THR A 488 -9.76 -33.76 -4.76
N LEU A 489 -8.63 -34.49 -4.70
CA LEU A 489 -8.42 -35.66 -5.55
C LEU A 489 -9.12 -36.89 -4.97
N PRO A 490 -9.76 -37.71 -5.83
CA PRO A 490 -10.30 -38.99 -5.40
C PRO A 490 -9.17 -39.91 -4.93
N LEU A 491 -9.42 -40.67 -3.87
CA LEU A 491 -8.47 -41.65 -3.34
C LEU A 491 -8.66 -43.00 -4.02
N SER A 492 -7.56 -43.70 -4.27
CA SER A 492 -7.56 -45.07 -4.80
C SER A 492 -7.89 -46.14 -3.74
N PHE A 493 -8.10 -45.73 -2.49
CA PHE A 493 -8.43 -46.60 -1.37
C PHE A 493 -9.54 -45.96 -0.52
N PRO A 494 -10.46 -46.76 0.03
CA PRO A 494 -11.65 -46.23 0.67
C PRO A 494 -11.33 -45.57 2.02
N ALA A 495 -12.26 -44.77 2.54
CA ALA A 495 -12.15 -44.16 3.87
C ALA A 495 -12.38 -45.15 5.02
N GLN A 496 -13.03 -46.28 4.71
CA GLN A 496 -13.33 -47.41 5.59
C GLN A 496 -13.45 -48.65 4.71
N THR A 497 -13.00 -49.81 5.18
CA THR A 497 -13.22 -51.07 4.45
C THR A 497 -14.67 -51.52 4.58
N TRP A 498 -15.20 -52.27 3.61
CA TRP A 498 -16.54 -52.86 3.74
C TRP A 498 -16.63 -53.81 4.93
N GLU A 499 -15.57 -54.55 5.23
CA GLU A 499 -15.51 -55.40 6.42
C GLU A 499 -15.67 -54.61 7.73
N ASP A 500 -14.97 -53.47 7.88
CA ASP A 500 -15.13 -52.60 9.06
C ASP A 500 -16.50 -51.94 9.11
N TYR A 501 -17.10 -51.66 7.95
CA TYR A 501 -18.45 -51.09 7.85
C TYR A 501 -19.50 -52.11 8.30
N ASP A 502 -19.43 -53.34 7.79
CA ASP A 502 -20.38 -54.42 8.13
C ASP A 502 -20.27 -54.78 9.61
N LYS A 503 -19.04 -54.92 10.14
CA LYS A 503 -18.79 -55.14 11.59
C LYS A 503 -19.36 -54.04 12.48
N PHE A 504 -19.43 -52.80 12.00
CA PHE A 504 -20.03 -51.70 12.75
C PHE A 504 -21.55 -51.89 12.84
N TRP A 505 -22.22 -52.14 11.71
CA TRP A 505 -23.68 -52.28 11.68
C TRP A 505 -24.22 -53.60 12.24
N GLU A 506 -23.40 -54.66 12.33
CA GLU A 506 -23.76 -55.86 13.12
C GLU A 506 -24.00 -55.54 14.61
N LYS A 507 -23.47 -54.42 15.11
CA LYS A 507 -23.50 -54.02 16.53
C LYS A 507 -24.31 -52.75 16.80
N HIS A 508 -24.85 -52.11 15.77
CA HIS A 508 -25.55 -50.84 15.89
C HIS A 508 -26.77 -50.84 14.96
N ASP A 509 -27.88 -50.29 15.44
CA ASP A 509 -29.09 -50.15 14.63
C ASP A 509 -28.83 -49.24 13.41
N PRO A 510 -29.41 -49.55 12.24
CA PRO A 510 -29.24 -48.71 11.05
C PRO A 510 -29.81 -47.30 11.29
N ARG A 511 -29.33 -46.32 10.52
CA ARG A 511 -29.79 -44.92 10.62
C ARG A 511 -31.09 -44.66 9.85
N ASP A 512 -31.93 -45.67 9.67
CA ASP A 512 -33.16 -45.51 8.90
C ASP A 512 -34.16 -44.65 9.69
N ALA A 513 -34.90 -43.80 8.99
CA ALA A 513 -35.84 -42.86 9.62
C ALA A 513 -37.10 -43.57 10.14
N GLU A 514 -37.34 -44.80 9.70
CA GLU A 514 -38.51 -45.61 10.07
C GLU A 514 -38.28 -46.46 11.34
N ASP A 515 -37.05 -46.51 11.87
CA ASP A 515 -36.70 -47.24 13.10
C ASP A 515 -36.88 -46.37 14.36
N ALA A 516 -38.10 -45.86 14.57
CA ALA A 516 -38.52 -45.14 15.78
C ALA A 516 -39.53 -45.95 16.63
#